data_AF-A0A816J066-F1
#
_entry.id   AF-A0A816J066-F1
#
_cell.length_a   1.000
_cell.length_b   1.000
_cell.length_c   1.000
_cell.angle_alpha   90.00
_cell.angle_beta   90.00
_cell.angle_gamma   90.00
#
_symmetry.space_group_name_H-M   'P 1'
#
loop_
_entity.id
_entity.type
_entity.pdbx_description
1 polymer ?
#
loop_
_entity_poly.entity_id
_entity_poly.type
_entity_poly.pdbx_seq_one_letter_code
_entity_poly.pdbx_strand_id
1 'polypeptide(L)'
;MLPMITGFMNYGQQTLRAARYIGQGFMITLSHTNRLPVTIQYPYEKLITSERFRGRIHFEFDKCIACEVCVRVCPIDLPVVDWKLETNIRKKNDCLITVLILEFVYFVVIVLSIVQQIVCQ
;
A
#
# COMPACT_ATOMS: atom_id res chain seq x y z
N MET A 1 -40.13 -56.14 0.43
CA MET A 1 -38.89 -56.32 1.22
C MET A 1 -37.61 -56.03 0.43
N LEU A 2 -37.48 -56.49 -0.82
CA LEU A 2 -36.31 -56.24 -1.68
C LEU A 2 -35.91 -54.77 -1.96
N PRO A 3 -36.82 -53.78 -2.15
CA PRO A 3 -36.41 -52.41 -2.49
C PRO A 3 -35.73 -51.66 -1.33
N MET A 4 -35.96 -52.11 -0.09
CA MET A 4 -35.33 -51.53 1.11
C MET A 4 -33.85 -51.92 1.19
N ILE A 5 -33.53 -53.16 0.81
CA ILE A 5 -32.16 -53.70 0.81
C ILE A 5 -31.31 -53.00 -0.28
N THR A 6 -31.88 -52.77 -1.46
CA THR A 6 -31.19 -52.03 -2.53
C THR A 6 -30.93 -50.57 -2.16
N GLY A 7 -31.84 -49.92 -1.44
CA GLY A 7 -31.65 -48.55 -0.93
C GLY A 7 -30.48 -48.47 0.06
N PHE A 8 -30.40 -49.41 1.00
CA PHE A 8 -29.31 -49.49 1.97
C PHE A 8 -27.94 -49.72 1.29
N MET A 9 -27.87 -50.64 0.32
CA MET A 9 -26.63 -50.88 -0.42
C MET A 9 -26.18 -49.66 -1.24
N ASN A 10 -27.11 -48.97 -1.90
CA ASN A 10 -26.81 -47.76 -2.68
C ASN A 10 -26.31 -46.60 -1.78
N TYR A 11 -26.89 -46.42 -0.59
CA TYR A 11 -26.44 -45.43 0.39
C TYR A 11 -25.03 -45.76 0.91
N GLY A 12 -24.77 -47.02 1.26
CA GLY A 12 -23.44 -47.49 1.66
C GLY A 12 -22.38 -47.23 0.58
N GLN A 13 -22.73 -47.45 -0.70
CA GLN A 13 -21.83 -47.20 -1.82
C GLN A 13 -21.53 -45.70 -2.00
N GLN A 14 -22.49 -44.81 -1.77
CA GLN A 14 -22.29 -43.36 -1.80
C GLN A 14 -21.38 -42.89 -0.65
N THR A 15 -21.63 -43.37 0.57
CA THR A 15 -20.81 -43.04 1.75
C THR A 15 -19.35 -43.45 1.57
N LEU A 16 -19.09 -44.63 0.98
CA LEU A 16 -17.72 -45.08 0.67
C LEU A 16 -17.04 -44.22 -0.40
N ARG A 17 -17.77 -43.76 -1.41
CA ARG A 17 -17.24 -42.84 -2.43
C ARG A 17 -16.85 -41.51 -1.79
N ALA A 18 -17.74 -40.93 -0.97
CA ALA A 18 -17.47 -39.69 -0.25
C ALA A 18 -16.24 -39.82 0.67
N ALA A 19 -16.16 -40.92 1.44
CA ALA A 19 -15.02 -41.18 2.32
C ALA A 19 -13.69 -41.29 1.57
N ARG A 20 -13.68 -41.88 0.37
CA ARG A 20 -12.48 -41.93 -0.49
C ARG A 20 -12.02 -40.55 -0.94
N TYR A 21 -12.92 -39.68 -1.37
CA TYR A 21 -12.57 -38.30 -1.77
C TYR A 21 -12.04 -37.49 -0.59
N ILE A 22 -12.67 -37.63 0.57
CA ILE A 22 -12.22 -37.00 1.82
C ILE A 22 -10.82 -37.50 2.20
N GLY A 23 -10.60 -38.82 2.14
CA GLY A 23 -9.29 -39.42 2.40
C GLY A 23 -8.20 -38.97 1.44
N GLN A 24 -8.52 -38.79 0.16
CA GLN A 24 -7.60 -38.22 -0.83
C GLN A 24 -7.21 -36.78 -0.47
N GLY A 25 -8.17 -35.95 -0.05
CA GLY A 25 -7.91 -34.59 0.42
C GLY A 25 -7.00 -34.55 1.65
N PHE A 26 -7.28 -35.38 2.65
CA PHE A 26 -6.45 -35.49 3.85
C PHE A 26 -5.04 -36.02 3.57
N MET A 27 -4.88 -36.93 2.61
CA MET A 27 -3.56 -37.42 2.20
C MET A 27 -2.70 -36.28 1.62
N ILE A 28 -3.32 -35.41 0.81
CA ILE A 28 -2.62 -34.27 0.22
C ILE A 28 -2.24 -33.25 1.29
N THR A 29 -3.13 -32.93 2.23
CA THR A 29 -2.80 -31.98 3.31
C THR A 29 -1.67 -32.52 4.21
N LEU A 30 -1.70 -33.81 4.56
CA LEU A 30 -0.63 -34.46 5.31
C LEU A 30 0.70 -34.48 4.53
N SER A 31 0.66 -34.58 3.20
CA SER A 31 1.88 -34.47 2.39
C SER A 31 2.49 -33.06 2.39
N HIS A 32 1.68 -32.01 2.57
CA HIS A 32 2.15 -30.62 2.62
C HIS A 32 2.77 -30.25 3.98
N THR A 33 2.36 -30.88 5.09
CA THR A 33 2.95 -30.63 6.41
C THR A 33 4.40 -31.10 6.53
N ASN A 34 4.84 -32.03 5.67
CA ASN A 34 6.23 -32.50 5.62
C ASN A 34 7.15 -31.63 4.73
N ARG A 35 6.62 -30.58 4.10
CA ARG A 35 7.42 -29.64 3.29
C ARG A 35 7.89 -28.47 4.16
N LEU A 36 9.08 -27.97 3.86
CA LEU A 36 9.60 -26.74 4.47
C LEU A 36 8.71 -25.54 4.07
N PRO A 37 8.45 -24.59 4.98
CA PRO A 37 7.62 -23.43 4.69
C PRO A 37 8.32 -22.54 3.65
N VAL A 38 7.63 -22.24 2.54
CA VAL A 38 8.09 -21.29 1.52
C VAL A 38 7.60 -19.89 1.91
N THR A 39 8.16 -19.36 2.99
CA THR A 39 7.81 -18.05 3.56
C THR A 39 9.06 -17.26 3.87
N ILE A 40 8.95 -15.93 3.82
CA ILE A 40 10.04 -15.02 4.18
C ILE A 40 9.60 -14.26 5.44
N GLN A 41 10.41 -14.31 6.48
CA GLN A 41 10.03 -13.81 7.80
C GLN A 41 10.25 -12.29 7.92
N TYR A 42 9.25 -11.50 7.56
CA TYR A 42 9.27 -10.06 7.84
C TYR A 42 9.13 -9.82 9.36
N PRO A 43 9.89 -8.91 10.00
CA PRO A 43 10.82 -7.92 9.44
C PRO A 43 12.29 -8.37 9.37
N TYR A 44 12.60 -9.59 9.80
CA TYR A 44 13.98 -10.10 9.94
C TYR A 44 14.64 -10.41 8.59
N GLU A 45 13.87 -10.96 7.66
CA GLU A 45 14.29 -11.29 6.31
C GLU A 45 13.58 -10.37 5.31
N LYS A 46 14.36 -9.67 4.47
CA LYS A 46 13.83 -8.77 3.45
C LYS A 46 13.94 -9.42 2.07
N LEU A 47 12.86 -9.33 1.31
CA LEU A 47 12.84 -9.68 -0.10
C LEU A 47 13.73 -8.73 -0.92
N ILE A 48 14.56 -9.30 -1.79
CA ILE A 48 15.23 -8.50 -2.83
C ILE A 48 14.16 -7.99 -3.80
N THR A 49 14.15 -6.68 -4.01
CA THR A 49 13.23 -6.05 -4.98
C THR A 49 13.82 -6.15 -6.38
N SER A 50 12.95 -6.20 -7.40
CA SER A 50 13.40 -6.20 -8.79
C SER A 50 13.94 -4.82 -9.18
N GLU A 51 14.81 -4.77 -10.21
CA GLU A 51 15.42 -3.52 -10.69
C GLU A 51 14.38 -2.48 -11.14
N ARG A 52 13.18 -2.92 -11.57
CA ARG A 52 12.08 -2.04 -12.01
C ARG A 52 10.97 -1.91 -10.97
N PHE A 53 11.23 -2.25 -9.71
CA PHE A 53 10.24 -2.11 -8.65
C PHE A 53 9.92 -0.62 -8.42
N ARG A 54 8.64 -0.27 -8.51
CA ARG A 54 8.14 1.10 -8.29
C ARG A 54 7.88 1.29 -6.80
N GLY A 55 8.93 1.70 -6.07
CA GLY A 55 8.86 2.05 -4.65
C GLY A 55 8.37 3.49 -4.41
N ARG A 56 8.97 4.15 -3.42
CA ARG A 56 8.71 5.57 -3.15
C ARG A 56 9.34 6.44 -4.24
N ILE A 57 8.61 7.46 -4.68
CA ILE A 57 9.11 8.44 -5.66
C ILE A 57 10.16 9.32 -4.96
N HIS A 58 11.34 9.40 -5.56
CA HIS A 58 12.39 10.35 -5.15
C HIS A 58 12.22 11.65 -5.95
N PHE A 59 12.22 12.79 -5.27
CA PHE A 59 12.04 14.10 -5.90
C PHE A 59 13.27 14.99 -5.69
N GLU A 60 13.81 15.52 -6.78
CA GLU A 60 14.93 16.45 -6.77
C GLU A 60 14.45 17.86 -7.14
N PHE A 61 14.50 18.79 -6.18
CA PHE A 61 13.95 20.13 -6.33
C PHE A 61 14.67 20.96 -7.40
N ASP A 62 16.00 20.84 -7.51
CA ASP A 62 16.82 21.65 -8.42
C ASP A 62 16.51 21.41 -9.91
N LYS A 63 15.97 20.22 -10.25
CA LYS A 63 15.61 19.84 -11.61
C LYS A 63 14.17 20.23 -11.97
N CYS A 64 13.33 20.52 -10.97
CA CYS A 64 11.94 20.84 -11.22
C CYS A 64 11.82 22.20 -11.91
N ILE A 65 11.00 22.27 -12.97
CA ILE A 65 10.75 23.51 -13.71
C ILE A 65 9.35 24.09 -13.54
N ALA A 66 8.56 23.52 -12.62
CA ALA A 66 7.15 23.86 -12.43
C ALA A 66 6.33 23.74 -13.74
N CYS A 67 6.47 22.63 -14.45
CA CYS A 67 5.72 22.36 -15.69
C CYS A 67 4.37 21.67 -15.49
N GLU A 68 4.05 21.23 -14.27
CA GLU A 68 2.78 20.57 -13.89
C GLU A 68 2.45 19.28 -14.68
N VAL A 69 3.43 18.69 -15.39
CA VAL A 69 3.26 17.41 -16.10
C VAL A 69 2.95 16.27 -15.14
N CYS A 70 3.55 16.29 -13.95
CA CYS A 70 3.31 15.31 -12.90
C CYS A 70 1.86 15.30 -12.41
N VAL A 71 1.20 16.46 -12.35
CA VAL A 71 -0.22 16.58 -11.98
C VAL A 71 -1.08 16.04 -13.12
N ARG A 72 -0.87 16.58 -14.32
CA ARG A 72 -1.70 16.30 -15.51
C ARG A 72 -1.71 14.83 -15.94
N VAL A 73 -0.63 14.09 -15.67
CA VAL A 73 -0.50 12.65 -15.98
C VAL A 73 -0.99 11.77 -14.83
N CYS A 74 -1.07 12.31 -13.60
CA CYS A 74 -1.54 11.56 -12.45
C CYS A 74 -3.03 11.27 -12.61
N PRO A 75 -3.50 10.01 -12.47
CA PRO A 75 -4.91 9.69 -12.62
C PRO A 75 -5.80 10.27 -11.51
N ILE A 76 -5.20 10.76 -10.42
CA ILE A 76 -5.90 11.28 -9.23
C ILE A 76 -5.40 12.68 -8.83
N ASP A 77 -4.60 13.34 -9.67
CA ASP A 77 -4.04 14.68 -9.41
C ASP A 77 -3.38 14.82 -8.01
N LEU A 78 -2.59 13.82 -7.60
CA LEU A 78 -2.00 13.77 -6.25
C LEU A 78 -0.89 14.81 -5.96
N PRO A 79 0.10 15.04 -6.84
CA PRO A 79 1.20 15.94 -6.50
C PRO A 79 0.72 17.40 -6.53
N VAL A 80 0.82 18.11 -5.42
CA VAL A 80 0.53 19.54 -5.36
C VAL A 80 1.78 20.32 -5.75
N VAL A 81 1.67 21.18 -6.77
CA VAL A 81 2.77 22.00 -7.28
C VAL A 81 2.39 23.46 -7.17
N ASP A 82 3.02 24.18 -6.24
CA ASP A 82 2.86 25.61 -6.08
C ASP A 82 4.12 26.32 -6.60
N TRP A 83 3.95 27.25 -7.53
CA TRP A 83 5.02 28.10 -8.03
C TRP A 83 4.54 29.55 -8.15
N LYS A 84 5.41 30.49 -7.78
CA LYS A 84 5.15 31.92 -7.87
C LYS A 84 6.06 32.54 -8.93
N LEU A 85 5.50 33.19 -9.94
CA LEU A 85 6.25 33.96 -10.92
C LEU A 85 6.46 35.39 -10.40
N GLU A 86 7.69 35.72 -10.02
CA GLU A 86 8.07 37.10 -9.69
C GLU A 86 8.85 37.68 -10.89
N THR A 87 8.29 38.69 -11.58
CA THR A 87 8.83 39.22 -12.85
C THR A 87 10.14 40.02 -12.70
N ASN A 88 10.70 40.11 -11.49
CA ASN A 88 11.89 40.93 -11.18
C ASN A 88 13.13 40.14 -10.70
N ILE A 89 13.13 38.80 -10.73
CA ILE A 89 14.27 37.99 -10.24
C ILE A 89 14.84 37.10 -11.35
N ARG A 90 16.16 37.20 -11.57
CA ARG A 90 16.88 36.55 -12.68
C ARG A 90 17.26 35.08 -12.44
N LYS A 91 16.97 34.52 -11.26
CA LYS A 91 17.29 33.13 -10.89
C LYS A 91 16.08 32.39 -10.30
N LYS A 92 15.84 31.22 -10.88
CA LYS A 92 14.75 30.28 -10.58
C LYS A 92 14.75 29.74 -9.14
N ASN A 93 15.90 29.75 -8.48
CA ASN A 93 16.09 29.16 -7.15
C ASN A 93 15.54 30.05 -6.02
N ASP A 94 15.18 31.31 -6.30
CA ASP A 94 14.76 32.29 -5.29
C ASP A 94 13.23 32.40 -5.14
N CYS A 95 12.45 31.88 -6.10
CA CYS A 95 10.98 31.95 -6.08
C CYS A 95 10.33 30.97 -5.07
N LEU A 96 10.98 29.84 -4.79
CA LEU A 96 10.42 28.79 -3.92
C LEU A 96 10.63 29.06 -2.42
N ILE A 97 11.70 29.78 -2.07
CA ILE A 97 12.13 29.96 -0.66
C ILE A 97 11.39 31.13 0.02
N THR A 98 11.05 32.20 -0.71
CA THR A 98 10.51 33.43 -0.11
C THR A 98 9.03 33.37 0.27
N VAL A 99 8.22 32.57 -0.42
CA VAL A 99 6.76 32.44 -0.14
C VAL A 99 6.50 31.46 1.00
N LEU A 100 7.22 30.34 1.04
CA LEU A 100 7.06 29.31 2.08
C LEU A 100 7.49 29.83 3.46
N ILE A 101 8.58 30.59 3.57
CA ILE A 101 9.04 31.11 4.88
C ILE A 101 8.03 32.08 5.48
N LEU A 102 7.38 32.93 4.67
CA LEU A 102 6.44 33.93 5.20
C LEU A 102 5.14 33.28 5.73
N GLU A 103 4.59 32.28 5.03
CA GLU A 103 3.38 31.58 5.49
C GLU A 103 3.65 30.62 6.66
N PHE A 104 4.77 29.88 6.65
CA PHE A 104 5.09 28.94 7.73
C PHE A 104 5.34 29.67 9.05
N VAL A 105 6.04 30.82 9.02
CA VAL A 105 6.29 31.61 10.23
C VAL A 105 4.98 32.19 10.77
N TYR A 106 4.06 32.63 9.91
CA TYR A 106 2.76 33.16 10.34
C TYR A 106 1.88 32.05 10.93
N PHE A 107 1.82 30.87 10.30
CA PHE A 107 1.03 29.74 10.80
C PHE A 107 1.56 29.21 12.14
N VAL A 108 2.88 29.04 12.27
CA VAL A 108 3.49 28.56 13.52
C VAL A 108 3.28 29.55 14.68
N VAL A 109 3.43 30.86 14.44
CA VAL A 109 3.18 31.88 15.47
C VAL A 109 1.71 31.92 15.88
N ILE A 110 0.77 31.85 14.93
CA ILE A 110 -0.67 31.82 15.22
C ILE A 110 -1.04 30.57 16.02
N VAL A 111 -0.58 29.39 15.61
CA VAL A 111 -0.90 28.13 16.31
C VAL A 111 -0.27 28.13 17.71
N LEU A 112 0.96 28.61 17.89
CA LEU A 112 1.54 28.75 19.23
C LEU A 112 0.74 29.73 20.09
N SER A 113 0.33 30.89 19.56
CA SER A 113 -0.49 31.85 20.32
C SER A 113 -1.85 31.27 20.71
N ILE A 114 -2.51 30.53 19.81
CA ILE A 114 -3.79 29.86 20.09
C ILE A 114 -3.62 28.76 21.14
N VAL A 115 -2.59 27.92 21.01
CA VAL A 115 -2.31 26.86 22.00
C VAL A 115 -1.97 27.46 23.35
N GLN A 116 -1.22 28.56 23.40
CA GLN A 116 -0.92 29.28 24.65
C GLN A 116 -2.19 29.88 25.29
N GLN A 117 -3.15 30.37 24.50
CA GLN A 117 -4.44 30.86 25.00
C GLN A 117 -5.37 29.74 25.49
N ILE A 118 -5.35 28.55 24.87
CA ILE A 118 -6.15 27.39 25.29
C ILE A 118 -5.59 26.74 26.56
N VAL A 119 -4.27 26.67 26.72
CA VAL A 119 -3.64 26.05 27.91
C VAL A 119 -3.68 26.97 29.13
N CYS A 120 -3.84 28.28 28.94
CA CYS A 120 -3.82 29.29 30.00
C CYS A 120 -5.21 29.83 30.39
N GLN A 121 -6.28 29.18 29.92
CA GLN A 121 -7.68 29.41 30.31
C GLN A 121 -8.28 28.14 30.90
#